data_AF-A0A521RIY7-F1
#
_entry.id   AF-A0A521RIY7-F1
#
_cell.length_a   1.000
_cell.length_b   1.000
_cell.length_c   1.000
_cell.angle_alpha   90.00
_cell.angle_beta   90.00
_cell.angle_gamma   90.00
#
_symmetry.space_group_name_H-M   'P 1'
#
loop_
_entity.id
_entity.type
_entity.pdbx_description
1 polymer ?
#
loop_
_entity_poly.entity_id
_entity_poly.type
_entity_poly.pdbx_seq_one_letter_code
_entity_poly.pdbx_strand_id
1 'polypeptide(L)'
;MNSPCPSRERGKGRGGTQFTSEDMTMRRLYTTLNARFLCACLSLACLLPQSAYAADTDPAVRVLNASPEAIAADPALAGFVKQTAESAISEHCSRCHGPELRGAPGAPDLLDYDWLWGSATDSSAVGAVMQIQRTLLYGIRNKDCPPEQQSYGACAATRFSQMPGYLKMQTLNEAQIADLVEYVLKLQGGEADAGAAGRAEADFAVCTECHGEFGEGDPAFGGPNLTDAITLFGNDRETIRDVIANGREGACPPWGDTLDAAAIKALAVHIYNLAEK
;
A
#
# COMPACT_ATOMS: atom_id res chain seq x y z
N MET A 1 -29.95 18.90 -7.43
CA MET A 1 -30.27 19.13 -6.01
C MET A 1 -28.95 19.07 -5.26
N ASN A 2 -28.28 20.21 -5.13
CA ASN A 2 -26.99 20.35 -4.46
C ASN A 2 -27.18 21.23 -3.23
N SER A 3 -26.89 20.70 -2.06
CA SER A 3 -26.80 21.47 -0.81
C SER A 3 -25.36 21.93 -0.61
N PRO A 4 -25.09 23.23 -0.36
CA PRO A 4 -23.76 23.69 0.04
C PRO A 4 -23.59 23.65 1.57
N CYS A 5 -22.36 23.36 2.00
CA CYS A 5 -21.88 23.41 3.38
C CYS A 5 -21.75 24.87 3.86
N PRO A 6 -22.10 25.23 5.11
CA PRO A 6 -22.02 26.62 5.58
C PRO A 6 -20.64 26.96 6.16
N SER A 7 -20.14 28.12 5.75
CA SER A 7 -18.92 28.78 6.24
C SER A 7 -19.08 29.40 7.64
N ARG A 8 -18.05 29.24 8.47
CA ARG A 8 -17.98 29.69 9.87
C ARG A 8 -17.55 31.17 9.96
N GLU A 9 -18.42 32.03 10.50
CA GLU A 9 -18.10 33.43 10.78
C GLU A 9 -17.28 33.63 12.08
N ARG A 10 -16.41 34.64 12.06
CA ARG A 10 -15.56 35.10 13.19
C ARG A 10 -16.35 36.08 14.07
N GLY A 11 -16.60 35.68 15.31
CA GLY A 11 -17.22 36.52 16.34
C GLY A 11 -16.22 37.41 17.09
N LYS A 12 -16.51 38.72 17.10
CA LYS A 12 -15.85 39.82 17.82
C LYS A 12 -15.85 39.64 19.35
N GLY A 13 -14.76 40.08 19.97
CA GLY A 13 -14.66 40.27 21.42
C GLY A 13 -15.42 41.49 21.96
N ARG A 14 -15.86 41.35 23.22
CA ARG A 14 -16.25 42.31 24.27
C ARG A 14 -16.45 41.42 25.51
N GLY A 15 -16.15 41.76 26.76
CA GLY A 15 -15.84 43.03 27.41
C GLY A 15 -15.35 42.72 28.82
N GLY A 16 -14.58 43.64 29.40
CA GLY A 16 -14.08 43.52 30.76
C GLY A 16 -15.18 43.74 31.81
N THR A 17 -15.12 42.97 32.88
CA THR A 17 -15.84 43.22 34.12
C THR A 17 -14.85 43.53 35.23
N GLN A 18 -15.11 44.67 35.88
CA GLN A 18 -14.37 45.27 36.98
C GLN A 18 -14.44 44.37 38.23
N PHE A 19 -13.31 44.22 38.92
CA PHE A 19 -13.23 43.60 40.24
C PHE A 19 -13.57 44.65 41.31
N THR A 20 -14.64 44.42 42.06
CA THR A 20 -15.01 45.21 43.25
C THR A 20 -14.26 44.72 44.49
N SER A 21 -14.10 45.62 45.45
CA SER A 21 -13.15 45.61 46.58
C SER A 21 -13.44 44.63 47.73
N GLU A 22 -13.95 43.43 47.47
CA GLU A 22 -14.18 42.39 48.50
C GLU A 22 -13.11 41.29 48.50
N ASP A 23 -12.00 41.49 47.77
CA ASP A 23 -10.99 40.46 47.48
C ASP A 23 -9.71 40.59 48.34
N MET A 24 -9.84 40.98 49.62
CA MET A 24 -8.68 41.33 50.46
C MET A 24 -8.60 40.66 51.84
N THR A 25 -9.52 39.76 52.18
CA THR A 25 -9.52 39.05 53.48
C THR A 25 -9.29 37.54 53.40
N MET A 26 -9.16 36.95 52.20
CA MET A 26 -8.86 35.52 51.99
C MET A 26 -7.44 35.22 51.51
N ARG A 27 -6.56 36.24 51.42
CA ARG A 27 -5.15 36.09 50.98
C ARG A 27 -4.12 35.98 52.11
N ARG A 28 -4.55 36.05 53.39
CA ARG A 28 -3.64 36.03 54.55
C ARG A 28 -3.70 34.77 55.43
N LEU A 29 -4.51 33.77 55.07
CA LEU A 29 -4.59 32.49 55.79
C LEU A 29 -3.94 31.31 55.03
N TYR A 30 -3.37 31.54 53.85
CA TYR A 30 -2.76 30.50 53.00
C TYR A 30 -1.22 30.54 52.96
N THR A 31 -0.56 31.20 53.92
CA THR A 31 0.90 31.42 53.89
C THR A 31 1.70 30.73 55.00
N THR A 32 1.11 29.85 55.82
CA THR A 32 1.87 29.21 56.93
C THR A 32 1.58 27.74 57.21
N LEU A 33 0.82 27.01 56.40
CA LEU A 33 0.64 25.56 56.59
C LEU A 33 0.94 24.79 55.30
N ASN A 34 1.83 23.80 55.42
CA ASN A 34 2.13 22.72 54.46
C ASN A 34 3.30 22.85 53.47
N ALA A 35 4.37 23.57 53.83
CA ALA A 35 5.69 23.37 53.20
C ALA A 35 6.41 22.07 53.63
N ARG A 36 5.79 21.23 54.48
CA ARG A 36 6.35 19.94 54.95
C ARG A 36 5.59 18.70 54.50
N PHE A 37 4.46 18.83 53.81
CA PHE A 37 3.69 17.68 53.29
C PHE A 37 3.79 17.49 51.78
N LEU A 38 4.35 18.45 51.02
CA LEU A 38 4.49 18.31 49.56
C LEU A 38 5.76 17.58 49.10
N CYS A 39 6.69 17.25 50.00
CA CYS A 39 7.96 16.61 49.62
C CYS A 39 7.98 15.08 49.80
N ALA A 40 6.91 14.48 50.35
CA ALA A 40 6.87 13.03 50.63
C ALA A 40 6.09 12.20 49.58
N CYS A 41 5.39 12.84 48.63
CA CYS A 41 4.62 12.12 47.62
C CYS A 41 5.33 11.99 46.25
N LEU A 42 6.37 12.80 45.97
CA LEU A 42 7.12 12.70 44.72
C LEU A 42 8.20 11.59 44.72
N SER A 43 8.53 11.03 45.88
CA SER A 43 9.59 10.01 46.00
C SER A 43 9.07 8.57 45.97
N LEU A 44 7.75 8.36 46.14
CA LEU A 44 7.17 7.01 46.22
C LEU A 44 6.57 6.52 44.90
N ALA A 45 6.37 7.40 43.91
CA ALA A 45 5.89 7.03 42.58
C ALA A 45 6.97 6.35 41.71
N CYS A 46 8.26 6.47 42.06
CA CYS A 46 9.37 5.80 41.37
C CYS A 46 9.72 4.40 41.94
N LEU A 47 9.02 3.94 42.97
CA LEU A 47 9.27 2.63 43.62
C LEU A 47 8.20 1.58 43.32
N LEU A 48 7.20 1.92 42.49
CA LEU A 48 6.44 0.87 41.82
C LEU A 48 7.45 0.15 40.91
N PRO A 49 7.61 -1.18 41.00
CA PRO A 49 8.28 -1.88 39.93
C PRO A 49 7.53 -1.48 38.67
N GLN A 50 8.21 -0.80 37.76
CA GLN A 50 7.79 -0.86 36.37
C GLN A 50 7.67 -2.36 36.14
N SER A 51 6.46 -2.85 35.97
CA SER A 51 6.26 -4.16 35.41
C SER A 51 6.95 -4.06 34.06
N ALA A 52 8.22 -4.45 34.04
CA ALA A 52 8.90 -4.81 32.83
C ALA A 52 8.01 -5.91 32.28
N TYR A 53 7.12 -5.54 31.34
CA TYR A 53 6.57 -6.51 30.41
C TYR A 53 7.81 -7.24 29.93
N ALA A 54 7.99 -8.49 30.38
CA ALA A 54 9.14 -9.27 29.99
C ALA A 54 9.17 -9.21 28.46
N ALA A 55 10.27 -8.68 27.91
CA ALA A 55 10.38 -8.57 26.47
C ALA A 55 10.18 -9.97 25.90
N ASP A 56 9.17 -10.14 25.05
CA ASP A 56 8.87 -11.44 24.47
C ASP A 56 10.12 -11.95 23.76
N THR A 57 10.55 -13.18 24.07
CA THR A 57 11.74 -13.79 23.47
C THR A 57 11.42 -14.54 22.19
N ASP A 58 10.14 -14.82 21.92
CA ASP A 58 9.71 -15.51 20.72
C ASP A 58 9.89 -14.60 19.48
N PRO A 59 10.76 -14.96 18.53
CA PRO A 59 10.97 -14.16 17.32
C PRO A 59 9.69 -13.96 16.51
N ALA A 60 8.73 -14.90 16.55
CA ALA A 60 7.46 -14.79 15.85
C ALA A 60 6.58 -13.68 16.45
N VAL A 61 6.59 -13.48 17.77
CA VAL A 61 5.86 -12.37 18.39
C VAL A 61 6.61 -11.05 18.23
N ARG A 62 7.95 -11.08 18.33
CA ARG A 62 8.79 -9.89 18.17
C ARG A 62 8.67 -9.30 16.77
N VAL A 63 8.66 -10.11 15.70
CA VAL A 63 8.57 -9.62 14.32
C VAL A 63 7.27 -8.88 14.05
N LEU A 64 6.17 -9.30 14.69
CA LEU A 64 4.86 -8.66 14.54
C LEU A 64 4.83 -7.23 15.08
N ASN A 65 5.65 -6.93 16.08
CA ASN A 65 5.69 -5.65 16.76
C ASN A 65 6.87 -4.76 16.32
N ALA A 66 7.77 -5.26 15.46
CA ALA A 66 8.96 -4.55 15.03
C ALA A 66 8.73 -3.81 13.70
N SER A 67 9.34 -2.62 13.57
CA SER A 67 9.42 -1.94 12.27
C SER A 67 10.42 -2.66 11.35
N PRO A 68 10.35 -2.46 10.02
CA PRO A 68 11.33 -3.03 9.10
C PRO A 68 12.78 -2.65 9.47
N GLU A 69 13.02 -1.42 9.94
CA GLU A 69 14.33 -0.96 10.38
C GLU A 69 14.78 -1.66 11.66
N ALA A 70 13.87 -1.85 12.62
CA ALA A 70 14.18 -2.57 13.85
C ALA A 70 14.50 -4.05 13.58
N ILE A 71 13.81 -4.68 12.63
CA ILE A 71 14.11 -6.03 12.16
C ILE A 71 15.49 -6.08 11.52
N ALA A 72 15.82 -5.12 10.64
CA ALA A 72 17.12 -5.06 9.98
C ALA A 72 18.28 -4.82 10.96
N ALA A 73 18.05 -4.08 12.04
CA ALA A 73 19.04 -3.79 13.08
C ALA A 73 19.27 -4.94 14.07
N ASP A 74 18.38 -5.95 14.11
CA ASP A 74 18.50 -7.11 15.00
C ASP A 74 18.85 -8.37 14.18
N PRO A 75 20.10 -8.89 14.28
CA PRO A 75 20.52 -10.06 13.52
C PRO A 75 19.67 -11.32 13.75
N ALA A 76 19.10 -11.49 14.95
CA ALA A 76 18.26 -12.63 15.26
C ALA A 76 16.90 -12.53 14.55
N LEU A 77 16.30 -11.32 14.52
CA LEU A 77 15.05 -11.09 13.79
C LEU A 77 15.27 -11.12 12.28
N ALA A 78 16.36 -10.54 11.78
CA ALA A 78 16.72 -10.61 10.36
C ALA A 78 16.91 -12.07 9.90
N GLY A 79 17.57 -12.90 10.72
CA GLY A 79 17.74 -14.33 10.48
C GLY A 79 16.40 -15.09 10.46
N PHE A 80 15.53 -14.84 11.44
CA PHE A 80 14.19 -15.42 11.50
C PHE A 80 13.36 -15.04 10.28
N VAL A 81 13.34 -13.75 9.90
CA VAL A 81 12.61 -13.26 8.72
C VAL A 81 13.09 -13.94 7.46
N LYS A 82 14.41 -13.99 7.24
CA LYS A 82 15.00 -14.63 6.06
C LYS A 82 14.60 -16.11 5.97
N GLN A 83 14.82 -16.88 7.04
CA GLN A 83 14.54 -18.31 7.03
C GLN A 83 13.05 -18.61 6.81
N THR A 84 12.17 -17.87 7.49
CA THR A 84 10.72 -18.06 7.38
C THR A 84 10.22 -17.69 5.98
N ALA A 85 10.71 -16.58 5.43
CA ALA A 85 10.33 -16.12 4.10
C ALA A 85 10.83 -17.07 3.00
N GLU A 86 12.08 -17.53 3.05
CA GLU A 86 12.64 -18.44 2.05
C GLU A 86 11.88 -19.78 1.99
N SER A 87 11.48 -20.33 3.14
CA SER A 87 10.64 -21.55 3.19
C SER A 87 9.29 -21.30 2.51
N ALA A 88 8.61 -20.22 2.87
CA ALA A 88 7.30 -19.90 2.32
C ALA A 88 7.36 -19.57 0.81
N ILE A 89 8.42 -18.88 0.35
CA ILE A 89 8.66 -18.61 -1.07
C ILE A 89 8.81 -19.92 -1.83
N SER A 90 9.66 -20.82 -1.35
CA SER A 90 9.89 -22.12 -2.00
C SER A 90 8.60 -22.93 -2.11
N GLU A 91 7.80 -22.99 -1.04
CA GLU A 91 6.60 -23.83 -0.96
C GLU A 91 5.39 -23.26 -1.72
N HIS A 92 5.23 -21.93 -1.72
CA HIS A 92 3.97 -21.29 -2.11
C HIS A 92 4.11 -20.30 -3.28
N CYS A 93 5.18 -19.51 -3.33
CA CYS A 93 5.28 -18.36 -4.25
C CYS A 93 6.08 -18.65 -5.53
N SER A 94 7.12 -19.48 -5.42
CA SER A 94 8.13 -19.69 -6.47
C SER A 94 7.58 -20.27 -7.78
N ARG A 95 6.46 -21.00 -7.71
CA ARG A 95 5.79 -21.56 -8.90
C ARG A 95 5.24 -20.48 -9.84
N CYS A 96 4.89 -19.32 -9.31
CA CYS A 96 4.35 -18.21 -10.10
C CYS A 96 5.40 -17.12 -10.31
N HIS A 97 6.10 -16.72 -9.25
CA HIS A 97 7.05 -15.60 -9.30
C HIS A 97 8.50 -16.03 -9.60
N GLY A 98 8.74 -17.32 -9.81
CA GLY A 98 10.08 -17.86 -9.94
C GLY A 98 10.80 -17.99 -8.59
N PRO A 99 11.88 -18.80 -8.53
CA PRO A 99 12.65 -19.00 -7.29
C PRO A 99 13.35 -17.73 -6.80
N GLU A 100 13.73 -16.85 -7.74
CA GLU A 100 14.36 -15.55 -7.47
C GLU A 100 13.35 -14.40 -7.42
N LEU A 101 12.04 -14.70 -7.41
CA LEU A 101 10.95 -13.73 -7.39
C LEU A 101 10.90 -12.73 -8.57
N ARG A 102 11.64 -13.00 -9.65
CA ARG A 102 11.70 -12.16 -10.86
C ARG A 102 10.53 -12.32 -11.84
N GLY A 103 9.46 -12.97 -11.39
CA GLY A 103 8.25 -13.14 -12.18
C GLY A 103 8.38 -14.16 -13.32
N ALA A 104 7.33 -14.18 -14.12
CA ALA A 104 7.16 -14.95 -15.35
C ALA A 104 6.09 -14.25 -16.19
N PRO A 105 5.88 -14.58 -17.48
CA PRO A 105 4.78 -13.99 -18.25
C PRO A 105 3.44 -14.09 -17.51
N GLY A 106 2.88 -12.94 -17.12
CA GLY A 106 1.64 -12.83 -16.34
C GLY A 106 1.77 -12.90 -14.80
N ALA A 107 2.97 -13.09 -14.27
CA ALA A 107 3.28 -12.98 -12.85
C ALA A 107 4.38 -11.90 -12.62
N PRO A 108 4.12 -10.88 -11.80
CA PRO A 108 5.04 -9.75 -11.67
C PRO A 108 6.39 -10.16 -11.07
N ASP A 109 7.42 -9.43 -11.47
CA ASP A 109 8.68 -9.34 -10.73
C ASP A 109 8.35 -8.68 -9.38
N LEU A 110 8.67 -9.35 -8.28
CA LEU A 110 8.41 -8.80 -6.94
C LEU A 110 9.61 -8.02 -6.39
N LEU A 111 10.70 -7.99 -7.15
CA LEU A 111 11.92 -7.26 -6.82
C LEU A 111 12.05 -5.96 -7.61
N ASP A 112 11.15 -5.71 -8.57
CA ASP A 112 11.02 -4.40 -9.18
C ASP A 112 10.59 -3.36 -8.13
N TYR A 113 11.01 -2.11 -8.32
CA TYR A 113 10.57 -1.00 -7.46
C TYR A 113 9.26 -0.38 -7.96
N ASP A 114 8.77 -0.80 -9.14
CA ASP A 114 7.51 -0.34 -9.73
C ASP A 114 6.35 -1.26 -9.34
N TRP A 115 6.05 -1.25 -8.04
CA TRP A 115 4.99 -2.08 -7.48
C TRP A 115 3.63 -1.65 -8.03
N LEU A 116 2.95 -2.55 -8.74
CA LEU A 116 1.55 -2.36 -9.16
C LEU A 116 0.68 -1.82 -8.01
N TRP A 117 0.92 -2.32 -6.81
CA TRP A 117 0.15 -2.01 -5.62
C TRP A 117 1.05 -1.51 -4.48
N GLY A 118 1.61 -0.31 -4.65
CA GLY A 118 2.26 0.48 -3.61
C GLY A 118 1.41 1.71 -3.26
N SER A 119 1.82 2.52 -2.28
CA SER A 119 1.15 3.79 -2.06
C SER A 119 1.93 4.91 -2.75
N ALA A 120 1.25 5.69 -3.60
CA ALA A 120 1.83 6.90 -4.18
C ALA A 120 2.12 8.00 -3.12
N THR A 121 1.64 7.83 -1.88
CA THR A 121 1.62 8.87 -0.83
C THR A 121 2.46 8.56 0.41
N ASP A 122 2.83 7.31 0.63
CA ASP A 122 3.67 6.81 1.73
C ASP A 122 4.74 5.86 1.15
N SER A 123 5.94 6.42 1.00
CA SER A 123 7.15 5.73 0.55
C SER A 123 7.97 5.16 1.72
N SER A 124 7.41 5.13 2.94
CA SER A 124 8.09 4.53 4.09
C SER A 124 8.18 3.01 3.95
N ALA A 125 9.20 2.40 4.56
CA ALA A 125 9.33 0.95 4.61
C ALA A 125 8.12 0.30 5.29
N VAL A 126 7.57 0.95 6.32
CA VAL A 126 6.36 0.49 7.02
C VAL A 126 5.18 0.45 6.07
N GLY A 127 4.95 1.54 5.32
CA GLY A 127 3.89 1.62 4.32
C GLY A 127 4.01 0.55 3.25
N ALA A 128 5.20 0.41 2.65
CA ALA A 128 5.48 -0.61 1.63
C ALA A 128 5.22 -2.03 2.15
N VAL A 129 5.79 -2.39 3.31
CA VAL A 129 5.58 -3.70 3.93
C VAL A 129 4.10 -3.95 4.22
N MET A 130 3.34 -2.95 4.68
CA MET A 130 1.90 -3.10 4.90
C MET A 130 1.14 -3.36 3.59
N GLN A 131 1.51 -2.71 2.48
CA GLN A 131 0.87 -2.95 1.18
C GLN A 131 1.14 -4.37 0.68
N ILE A 132 2.36 -4.90 0.88
CA ILE A 132 2.72 -6.28 0.55
C ILE A 132 1.94 -7.26 1.43
N GLN A 133 1.90 -7.02 2.75
CA GLN A 133 1.13 -7.84 3.68
C GLN A 133 -0.35 -7.90 3.29
N ARG A 134 -0.94 -6.77 2.86
CA ARG A 134 -2.33 -6.76 2.40
C ARG A 134 -2.55 -7.68 1.20
N THR A 135 -1.66 -7.64 0.22
CA THR A 135 -1.73 -8.53 -0.95
C THR A 135 -1.59 -9.99 -0.53
N LEU A 136 -0.65 -10.30 0.38
CA LEU A 136 -0.46 -11.67 0.87
C LEU A 136 -1.68 -12.17 1.67
N LEU A 137 -2.28 -11.32 2.51
CA LEU A 137 -3.42 -11.71 3.35
C LEU A 137 -4.68 -11.97 2.53
N TYR A 138 -5.03 -11.05 1.64
CA TYR A 138 -6.34 -11.02 0.99
C TYR A 138 -6.30 -11.36 -0.50
N GLY A 139 -5.12 -11.54 -1.09
CA GLY A 139 -4.93 -11.84 -2.50
C GLY A 139 -5.32 -10.69 -3.44
N ILE A 140 -5.37 -11.04 -4.73
CA ILE A 140 -5.84 -10.21 -5.84
C ILE A 140 -7.02 -10.93 -6.51
N ARG A 141 -8.17 -10.25 -6.57
CA ARG A 141 -9.46 -10.76 -7.08
C ARG A 141 -9.89 -12.08 -6.43
N ASN A 142 -9.57 -12.25 -5.14
CA ASN A 142 -10.03 -13.38 -4.35
C ASN A 142 -11.57 -13.41 -4.32
N LYS A 143 -12.18 -14.59 -4.48
CA LYS A 143 -13.64 -14.79 -4.44
C LYS A 143 -14.08 -15.65 -3.25
N ASP A 144 -13.14 -16.11 -2.43
CA ASP A 144 -13.36 -17.02 -1.31
C ASP A 144 -13.92 -16.27 -0.09
N CYS A 145 -15.15 -15.80 -0.22
CA CYS A 145 -15.95 -15.16 0.81
C CYS A 145 -17.45 -15.30 0.48
N PRO A 146 -18.34 -15.11 1.47
CA PRO A 146 -19.78 -15.13 1.24
C PRO A 146 -20.20 -14.15 0.13
N PRO A 147 -21.15 -14.50 -0.75
CA PRO A 147 -21.57 -13.63 -1.86
C PRO A 147 -22.00 -12.23 -1.44
N GLU A 148 -22.59 -12.07 -0.25
CA GLU A 148 -22.98 -10.78 0.30
C GLU A 148 -21.82 -9.85 0.66
N GLN A 149 -20.59 -10.39 0.76
CA GLN A 149 -19.37 -9.63 1.00
C GLN A 149 -18.57 -9.37 -0.29
N GLN A 150 -19.07 -9.85 -1.43
CA GLN A 150 -18.42 -9.61 -2.71
C GLN A 150 -18.81 -8.23 -3.26
N SER A 151 -17.81 -7.48 -3.70
CA SER A 151 -17.94 -6.26 -4.48
C SER A 151 -17.25 -6.48 -5.82
N TYR A 152 -17.94 -6.16 -6.92
CA TYR A 152 -17.45 -6.41 -8.28
C TYR A 152 -16.99 -7.87 -8.55
N GLY A 153 -17.63 -8.84 -7.89
CA GLY A 153 -17.35 -10.27 -8.07
C GLY A 153 -16.09 -10.76 -7.35
N ALA A 154 -15.59 -10.01 -6.38
CA ALA A 154 -14.46 -10.39 -5.52
C ALA A 154 -14.68 -9.92 -4.07
N CYS A 155 -13.97 -10.50 -3.11
CA CYS A 155 -14.09 -10.18 -1.69
C CYS A 155 -13.67 -8.74 -1.40
N ALA A 156 -14.43 -8.02 -0.58
CA ALA A 156 -14.20 -6.58 -0.33
C ALA A 156 -12.78 -6.21 0.16
N ALA A 157 -12.07 -7.12 0.83
CA ALA A 157 -10.72 -6.86 1.34
C ALA A 157 -9.60 -7.11 0.31
N THR A 158 -9.89 -7.87 -0.76
CA THR A 158 -8.92 -8.22 -1.80
C THR A 158 -8.53 -7.01 -2.62
N ARG A 159 -7.37 -7.07 -3.28
CA ARG A 159 -7.04 -6.08 -4.30
C ARG A 159 -7.81 -6.39 -5.58
N PHE A 160 -8.28 -5.37 -6.27
CA PHE A 160 -9.06 -5.56 -7.48
C PHE A 160 -8.60 -4.63 -8.59
N SER A 161 -8.09 -5.22 -9.67
CA SER A 161 -7.85 -4.58 -10.95
C SER A 161 -7.97 -5.61 -12.05
N GLN A 162 -8.38 -5.19 -13.23
CA GLN A 162 -8.41 -6.01 -14.44
C GLN A 162 -8.16 -5.11 -15.64
N MET A 163 -7.36 -5.58 -16.58
CA MET A 163 -7.24 -4.91 -17.87
C MET A 163 -8.41 -5.35 -18.73
N PRO A 164 -9.34 -4.46 -19.11
CA PRO A 164 -10.48 -4.84 -19.94
C PRO A 164 -10.01 -5.24 -21.35
N GLY A 165 -10.70 -6.21 -21.96
CA GLY A 165 -10.46 -6.56 -23.36
C GLY A 165 -11.32 -5.69 -24.28
N TYR A 166 -10.77 -4.57 -24.76
CA TYR A 166 -11.54 -3.55 -25.47
C TYR A 166 -12.09 -4.02 -26.82
N LEU A 167 -11.43 -4.99 -27.47
CA LEU A 167 -11.97 -5.64 -28.66
C LEU A 167 -13.10 -6.60 -28.31
N LYS A 168 -12.90 -7.45 -27.30
CA LYS A 168 -13.93 -8.40 -26.80
C LYS A 168 -15.18 -7.67 -26.33
N MET A 169 -15.01 -6.52 -25.70
CA MET A 169 -16.09 -5.64 -25.24
C MET A 169 -16.66 -4.76 -26.35
N GLN A 170 -16.14 -4.85 -27.58
CA GLN A 170 -16.59 -4.07 -28.74
C GLN A 170 -16.57 -2.55 -28.51
N THR A 171 -15.70 -2.09 -27.61
CA THR A 171 -15.52 -0.66 -27.30
C THR A 171 -14.53 -0.01 -28.26
N LEU A 172 -13.53 -0.77 -28.71
CA LEU A 172 -12.56 -0.37 -29.73
C LEU A 172 -12.54 -1.40 -30.87
N ASN A 173 -12.25 -0.94 -32.07
CA ASN A 173 -12.07 -1.82 -33.24
C ASN A 173 -10.58 -2.15 -33.48
N GLU A 174 -10.32 -3.07 -34.41
CA GLU A 174 -8.97 -3.53 -34.78
C GLU A 174 -8.00 -2.40 -35.17
N ALA A 175 -8.47 -1.41 -35.93
CA ALA A 175 -7.62 -0.30 -36.36
C ALA A 175 -7.24 0.61 -35.18
N GLN A 176 -8.19 0.90 -34.28
CA GLN A 176 -7.93 1.68 -33.07
C GLN A 176 -6.95 0.97 -32.13
N ILE A 177 -7.07 -0.36 -32.00
CA ILE A 177 -6.14 -1.13 -31.18
C ILE A 177 -4.75 -1.14 -31.80
N ALA A 178 -4.62 -1.28 -33.12
CA ALA A 178 -3.33 -1.18 -33.80
C ALA A 178 -2.68 0.19 -33.58
N ASP A 179 -3.47 1.27 -33.62
CA ASP A 179 -2.97 2.63 -33.34
C ASP A 179 -2.54 2.78 -31.87
N LEU A 180 -3.30 2.22 -30.91
CA LEU A 180 -2.96 2.24 -29.48
C LEU A 180 -1.68 1.46 -29.17
N VAL A 181 -1.41 0.36 -29.86
CA VAL A 181 -0.15 -0.38 -29.73
C VAL A 181 1.04 0.55 -30.01
N GLU A 182 0.97 1.31 -31.10
CA GLU A 182 2.01 2.28 -31.45
C GLU A 182 2.08 3.43 -30.44
N TYR A 183 0.94 3.84 -29.86
CA TYR A 183 0.93 4.82 -28.78
C TYR A 183 1.66 4.33 -27.53
N VAL A 184 1.41 3.09 -27.09
CA VAL A 184 2.11 2.49 -25.94
C VAL A 184 3.61 2.37 -26.22
N LEU A 185 4.00 1.91 -27.42
CA LEU A 185 5.41 1.85 -27.81
C LEU A 185 6.09 3.23 -27.81
N LYS A 186 5.36 4.29 -28.21
CA LYS A 186 5.82 5.68 -28.11
C LYS A 186 6.02 6.11 -26.66
N LEU A 187 5.12 5.74 -25.73
CA LEU A 187 5.26 6.03 -24.29
C LEU A 187 6.52 5.38 -23.70
N GLN A 188 6.84 4.17 -24.15
CA GLN A 188 8.06 3.43 -23.74
C GLN A 188 9.35 3.99 -24.36
N GLY A 189 9.27 5.00 -25.24
CA GLY A 189 10.41 5.54 -25.98
C GLY A 189 10.98 4.59 -27.04
N GLY A 190 10.22 3.58 -27.45
CA GLY A 190 10.59 2.60 -28.47
C GLY A 190 10.35 3.08 -29.91
N GLU A 191 10.62 2.19 -30.88
CA GLU A 191 10.31 2.43 -32.29
C GLU A 191 8.80 2.29 -32.52
N ALA A 192 8.14 3.40 -32.83
CA ALA A 192 6.70 3.48 -33.05
C ALA A 192 6.36 4.26 -34.33
N ASP A 193 5.24 3.92 -34.98
CA ASP A 193 4.64 4.73 -36.03
C ASP A 193 4.00 5.99 -35.43
N ALA A 194 4.65 7.14 -35.63
CA ALA A 194 4.20 8.42 -35.10
C ALA A 194 2.81 8.85 -35.62
N GLY A 195 2.45 8.46 -36.85
CA GLY A 195 1.15 8.77 -37.43
C GLY A 195 0.04 7.93 -36.81
N ALA A 196 0.30 6.66 -36.52
CA ALA A 196 -0.60 5.78 -35.79
C ALA A 196 -0.78 6.21 -34.33
N ALA A 197 0.33 6.46 -33.63
CA ALA A 197 0.30 6.98 -32.26
C ALA A 197 -0.49 8.31 -32.16
N GLY A 198 -0.33 9.21 -33.13
CA GLY A 198 -1.11 10.46 -33.16
C GLY A 198 -2.62 10.27 -33.32
N ARG A 199 -3.07 9.21 -34.01
CA ARG A 199 -4.50 8.88 -34.11
C ARG A 199 -5.06 8.31 -32.81
N ALA A 200 -4.25 7.56 -32.08
CA ALA A 200 -4.63 6.91 -30.82
C ALA A 200 -4.71 7.84 -29.60
N GLU A 201 -4.24 9.10 -29.68
CA GLU A 201 -4.26 10.03 -28.55
C GLU A 201 -5.65 10.19 -27.92
N ALA A 202 -6.70 10.28 -28.74
CA ALA A 202 -8.07 10.37 -28.23
C ALA A 202 -8.58 9.05 -27.65
N ASP A 203 -8.18 7.93 -28.23
CA ASP A 203 -8.59 6.60 -27.77
C ASP A 203 -7.90 6.22 -26.45
N PHE A 204 -6.69 6.74 -26.17
CA PHE A 204 -5.98 6.51 -24.91
C PHE A 204 -6.69 7.10 -23.68
N ALA A 205 -7.65 8.00 -23.87
CA ALA A 205 -8.43 8.59 -22.77
C ALA A 205 -9.16 7.54 -21.90
N VAL A 206 -9.47 6.36 -22.43
CA VAL A 206 -10.08 5.26 -21.65
C VAL A 206 -9.07 4.49 -20.80
N CYS A 207 -7.78 4.69 -21.05
CA CYS A 207 -6.68 4.03 -20.36
C CYS A 207 -6.18 4.84 -19.16
N THR A 208 -6.40 6.15 -19.15
CA THR A 208 -5.80 7.08 -18.17
C THR A 208 -6.33 6.90 -16.74
N GLU A 209 -7.54 6.38 -16.56
CA GLU A 209 -8.10 6.12 -15.22
C GLU A 209 -7.27 5.10 -14.44
N CYS A 210 -6.67 4.14 -15.14
CA CYS A 210 -5.84 3.10 -14.52
C CYS A 210 -4.35 3.35 -14.74
N HIS A 211 -3.96 3.89 -15.89
CA HIS A 211 -2.55 4.02 -16.30
C HIS A 211 -2.00 5.44 -16.16
N GLY A 212 -2.77 6.41 -15.67
CA GLY A 212 -2.32 7.81 -15.61
C GLY A 212 -2.41 8.54 -16.95
N GLU A 213 -2.29 9.86 -16.93
CA GLU A 213 -2.46 10.71 -18.13
C GLU A 213 -1.37 10.45 -19.16
N PHE A 214 -0.16 10.11 -18.70
CA PHE A 214 1.02 9.87 -19.52
C PHE A 214 1.48 8.42 -19.47
N GLY A 215 0.64 7.51 -18.98
CA GLY A 215 0.98 6.09 -18.87
C GLY A 215 1.88 5.75 -17.68
N GLU A 216 2.06 6.65 -16.71
CA GLU A 216 2.92 6.46 -15.54
C GLU A 216 2.41 5.42 -14.52
N GLY A 217 1.19 4.91 -14.71
CA GLY A 217 0.53 3.97 -13.81
C GLY A 217 -0.25 4.65 -12.68
N ASP A 218 -1.17 3.90 -12.08
CA ASP A 218 -1.87 4.32 -10.86
C ASP A 218 -1.87 3.18 -9.82
N PRO A 219 -1.01 3.28 -8.79
CA PRO A 219 -0.95 2.29 -7.71
C PRO A 219 -2.25 2.14 -6.90
N ALA A 220 -3.13 3.15 -6.93
CA ALA A 220 -4.45 3.05 -6.29
C ALA A 220 -5.38 2.08 -7.02
N PHE A 221 -5.17 1.89 -8.33
CA PHE A 221 -5.92 0.97 -9.18
C PHE A 221 -5.12 -0.25 -9.63
N GLY A 222 -3.85 -0.39 -9.23
CA GLY A 222 -3.04 -1.52 -9.66
C GLY A 222 -2.61 -1.45 -11.13
N GLY A 223 -2.73 -0.27 -11.74
CA GLY A 223 -2.44 -0.09 -13.16
C GLY A 223 -0.94 0.06 -13.37
N PRO A 224 -0.31 -0.82 -14.17
CA PRO A 224 1.11 -0.77 -14.41
C PRO A 224 1.51 0.50 -15.15
N ASN A 225 2.75 0.94 -14.89
CA ASN A 225 3.42 1.96 -15.65
C ASN A 225 3.72 1.46 -17.08
N LEU A 226 3.10 2.08 -18.06
CA LEU A 226 3.27 1.82 -19.49
C LEU A 226 4.48 2.53 -20.08
N THR A 227 5.15 3.42 -19.35
CA THR A 227 6.40 4.07 -19.78
C THR A 227 7.63 3.22 -19.52
N ASP A 228 7.51 2.16 -18.70
CA ASP A 228 8.63 1.28 -18.38
C ASP A 228 8.96 0.31 -19.54
N ALA A 229 10.25 -0.03 -19.63
CA ALA A 229 10.80 -0.96 -20.60
C ALA A 229 10.54 -2.43 -20.23
N ILE A 230 10.06 -2.72 -19.03
CA ILE A 230 9.69 -4.06 -18.57
C ILE A 230 8.18 -4.09 -18.34
N THR A 231 7.48 -4.92 -19.12
CA THR A 231 6.05 -5.16 -18.87
C THR A 231 5.81 -6.60 -18.48
N LEU A 232 4.77 -6.80 -17.68
CA LEU A 232 4.35 -8.10 -17.15
C LEU A 232 4.13 -9.19 -18.22
N PHE A 233 3.82 -8.79 -19.45
CA PHE A 233 3.44 -9.71 -20.53
C PHE A 233 4.41 -9.70 -21.71
N GLY A 234 5.22 -8.65 -21.88
CA GLY A 234 6.10 -8.46 -23.03
C GLY A 234 5.75 -7.19 -23.83
N ASN A 235 6.73 -6.69 -24.58
CA ASN A 235 6.67 -5.38 -25.27
C ASN A 235 6.63 -5.47 -26.79
N ASP A 236 6.48 -6.67 -27.35
CA ASP A 236 6.26 -6.77 -28.79
C ASP A 236 4.82 -6.37 -29.15
N ARG A 237 4.65 -5.89 -30.38
CA ARG A 237 3.37 -5.39 -30.91
C ARG A 237 2.23 -6.40 -30.77
N GLU A 238 2.52 -7.69 -30.99
CA GLU A 238 1.51 -8.74 -30.93
C GLU A 238 1.02 -8.94 -29.51
N THR A 239 1.94 -8.99 -28.55
CA THR A 239 1.63 -9.08 -27.12
C THR A 239 0.83 -7.87 -26.63
N ILE A 240 1.26 -6.64 -26.95
CA ILE A 240 0.54 -5.42 -26.54
C ILE A 240 -0.87 -5.41 -27.14
N ARG A 241 -0.99 -5.74 -28.44
CA ARG A 241 -2.30 -5.87 -29.10
C ARG A 241 -3.17 -6.88 -28.37
N ASP A 242 -2.65 -8.05 -28.03
CA ASP A 242 -3.40 -9.10 -27.36
C ASP A 242 -3.87 -8.65 -25.97
N VAL A 243 -3.02 -7.97 -25.18
CA VAL A 243 -3.41 -7.39 -23.89
C VAL A 243 -4.58 -6.43 -24.05
N ILE A 244 -4.50 -5.47 -24.98
CA ILE A 244 -5.54 -4.45 -25.19
C ILE A 244 -6.83 -5.08 -25.74
N ALA A 245 -6.70 -6.02 -26.68
CA ALA A 245 -7.84 -6.64 -27.35
C ALA A 245 -8.59 -7.61 -26.42
N ASN A 246 -7.84 -8.44 -25.69
CA ASN A 246 -8.39 -9.60 -24.99
C ASN A 246 -8.42 -9.46 -23.47
N GLY A 247 -7.78 -8.43 -22.93
CA GLY A 247 -7.74 -8.13 -21.50
C GLY A 247 -6.81 -9.05 -20.72
N ARG A 248 -6.65 -8.76 -19.42
CA ARG A 248 -5.86 -9.55 -18.48
C ARG A 248 -6.52 -9.60 -17.11
N GLU A 249 -6.63 -10.81 -16.60
CA GLU A 249 -7.20 -11.13 -15.30
C GLU A 249 -6.22 -12.04 -14.53
N GLY A 250 -4.99 -11.58 -14.30
CA GLY A 250 -4.00 -12.27 -13.43
C GLY A 250 -4.38 -12.18 -11.95
N ALA A 251 -4.35 -13.30 -11.21
CA ALA A 251 -4.79 -13.39 -9.82
C ALA A 251 -3.66 -13.86 -8.89
N CYS A 252 -3.71 -13.44 -7.63
CA CYS A 252 -2.83 -13.92 -6.56
C CYS A 252 -3.72 -14.46 -5.43
N PRO A 253 -3.57 -15.72 -5.01
CA PRO A 253 -4.42 -16.29 -3.98
C PRO A 253 -4.18 -15.61 -2.61
N PRO A 254 -5.19 -15.60 -1.72
CA PRO A 254 -4.99 -15.20 -0.33
C PRO A 254 -4.17 -16.27 0.41
N TRP A 255 -3.26 -15.83 1.29
CA TRP A 255 -2.42 -16.71 2.08
C TRP A 255 -2.73 -16.66 3.58
N GLY A 256 -3.68 -15.82 4.03
CA GLY A 256 -4.00 -15.63 5.44
C GLY A 256 -4.51 -16.88 6.18
N ASP A 257 -5.06 -17.86 5.44
CA ASP A 257 -5.51 -19.15 6.01
C ASP A 257 -4.42 -20.24 5.93
N THR A 258 -3.33 -19.98 5.21
CA THR A 258 -2.22 -20.94 5.00
C THR A 258 -0.98 -20.57 5.81
N LEU A 259 -0.68 -19.27 5.89
CA LEU A 259 0.49 -18.73 6.57
C LEU A 259 0.05 -17.94 7.80
N ASP A 260 0.74 -18.14 8.91
CA ASP A 260 0.49 -17.36 10.11
C ASP A 260 0.93 -15.89 9.93
N ALA A 261 0.52 -15.04 10.87
CA ALA A 261 0.80 -13.60 10.80
C ALA A 261 2.30 -13.29 10.79
N ALA A 262 3.12 -14.09 11.48
CA ALA A 262 4.55 -13.88 11.55
C ALA A 262 5.22 -14.23 10.21
N ALA A 263 4.79 -15.31 9.56
CA ALA A 263 5.24 -15.70 8.22
C ALA A 263 4.81 -14.67 7.17
N ILE A 264 3.58 -14.16 7.23
CA ILE A 264 3.11 -13.07 6.34
C ILE A 264 3.96 -11.81 6.53
N LYS A 265 4.25 -11.41 7.77
CA LYS A 265 5.11 -10.26 8.06
C LYS A 265 6.54 -10.49 7.57
N ALA A 266 7.10 -11.67 7.82
CA ALA A 266 8.43 -12.04 7.40
C ALA A 266 8.56 -12.01 5.87
N LEU A 267 7.63 -12.61 5.13
CA LEU A 267 7.56 -12.53 3.68
C LEU A 267 7.55 -11.09 3.18
N ALA A 268 6.64 -10.27 3.71
CA ALA A 268 6.51 -8.88 3.27
C ALA A 268 7.78 -8.06 3.50
N VAL A 269 8.42 -8.22 4.67
CA VAL A 269 9.69 -7.54 4.98
C VAL A 269 10.81 -8.08 4.09
N HIS A 270 10.87 -9.39 3.85
CA HIS A 270 11.90 -10.00 3.04
C HIS A 270 11.84 -9.54 1.58
N ILE A 271 10.65 -9.56 0.96
CA ILE A 271 10.48 -9.08 -0.41
C ILE A 271 10.83 -7.59 -0.51
N TYR A 272 10.36 -6.76 0.44
CA TYR A 272 10.72 -5.33 0.50
C TYR A 272 12.24 -5.10 0.58
N ASN A 273 12.96 -5.95 1.32
CA ASN A 273 14.41 -5.83 1.48
C ASN A 273 15.19 -6.29 0.24
N LEU A 274 14.61 -7.18 -0.58
CA LEU A 274 15.21 -7.64 -1.83
C LEU A 274 14.96 -6.70 -3.01
N ALA A 275 13.89 -5.90 -2.97
CA ALA A 275 13.53 -4.99 -4.05
C ALA A 275 14.68 -4.01 -4.38
N GLU A 276 14.98 -3.88 -5.67
CA GLU A 276 16.07 -3.07 -6.21
C GLU A 276 15.64 -1.58 -6.18
N LYS A 277 16.14 -0.80 -5.22
CA LYS A 277 15.80 0.62 -5.03
C LYS A 277 16.56 1.56 -5.96
#